data_AF-A0A3B3TWX7-F1
#
_entry.id   AF-A0A3B3TWX7-F1
#
_cell.length_a   1.000
_cell.length_b   1.000
_cell.length_c   1.000
_cell.angle_alpha   90.00
_cell.angle_beta   90.00
_cell.angle_gamma   90.00
#
_symmetry.space_group_name_H-M   'P 1'
#
loop_
_entity.id
_entity.type
_entity.pdbx_description
1 polymer ?
#
loop_
_entity_poly.entity_id
_entity_poly.type
_entity_poly.pdbx_seq_one_letter_code
_entity_poly.pdbx_strand_id
1 'polypeptide(L)'
;MPLFNWDALKLDQVEGTIFGELDDQHVLQELDMEVFEEQFKTKAQAPPVDLGTLKKKMARKTPSRVSIMEPNRAKNLAITLRKKCVATSDICSAIETYDQQALSLDFLELLERFIPTEFEMKLIQTYESEGRSLDELSEEDRFMARFGKIPRLSQRIKNTNVKWVCCSFTCNLDHVFIAVLQQLDAIIAASMSVRSSMKLKKILEIILAFGNYMNSSRRGPAYGFHLQSLDLLPDTKSTDRRHTLLDFIVKIIREKYPDLQNFHTELQFLEKAALVSFDSILRNLKALERGMELTRSEFSAEEENPVLKTFLDTNAPLLDSLKAEEKTAQDTYESVVEYFGEDPTMTLPSEFFSIFIRFIKAYKQAEQDSKETEKRQRPACDDHSPDFFFQISIMCRQPQMDLIAELKRKQGSPPVREGKDGAIEDIITDLRNQPYRRTDGSRHSSRGRPGQQLQVSSDISL
;
A
#
# COMPACT_ATOMS: atom_id res chain seq x y z
N MET A 1 -43.33 -12.12 20.76
CA MET A 1 -42.25 -11.95 19.76
C MET A 1 -40.88 -12.04 20.42
N PRO A 2 -39.82 -12.50 19.72
CA PRO A 2 -38.44 -12.30 20.15
C PRO A 2 -38.07 -10.81 20.09
N LEU A 3 -37.07 -10.40 20.88
CA LEU A 3 -36.47 -9.08 20.76
C LEU A 3 -35.55 -9.04 19.53
N PHE A 4 -35.76 -8.08 18.63
CA PHE A 4 -34.81 -7.80 17.57
C PHE A 4 -33.70 -6.92 18.11
N ASN A 5 -32.49 -7.46 18.24
CA ASN A 5 -31.34 -6.76 18.80
C ASN A 5 -30.65 -5.89 17.73
N TRP A 6 -31.38 -4.89 17.23
CA TRP A 6 -30.85 -3.84 16.36
C TRP A 6 -30.18 -2.72 17.16
N ASP A 7 -29.10 -2.17 16.61
CA ASP A 7 -28.46 -0.96 17.15
C ASP A 7 -29.20 0.28 16.60
N ALA A 8 -30.27 0.67 17.29
CA ALA A 8 -31.11 1.79 16.88
C ALA A 8 -30.38 3.15 16.97
N LEU A 9 -30.55 3.99 15.96
CA LEU A 9 -30.09 5.39 15.97
C LEU A 9 -30.86 6.19 17.02
N LYS A 10 -30.18 7.14 17.68
CA LYS A 10 -30.84 8.11 18.56
C LYS A 10 -31.51 9.21 17.73
N LEU A 11 -32.55 9.85 18.24
CA LEU A 11 -33.32 10.87 17.48
C LEU A 11 -32.44 12.02 16.95
N ASP A 12 -31.43 12.45 17.71
CA ASP A 12 -30.44 13.48 17.32
C ASP A 12 -29.55 13.07 16.14
N GLN A 13 -29.55 11.78 15.77
CA GLN A 13 -28.77 11.23 14.66
C GLN A 13 -29.63 10.91 13.43
N VAL A 14 -30.96 11.09 13.51
CA VAL A 14 -31.90 10.76 12.43
C VAL A 14 -32.13 11.95 11.49
N GLU A 15 -32.07 13.18 12.02
CA GLU A 15 -32.29 14.40 11.24
C GLU A 15 -31.23 14.56 10.13
N GLY A 16 -31.68 14.73 8.88
CA GLY A 16 -30.80 14.77 7.70
C GLY A 16 -30.31 13.41 7.20
N THR A 17 -30.80 12.30 7.74
CA THR A 17 -30.57 10.95 7.20
C THR A 17 -31.80 10.42 6.47
N ILE A 18 -31.62 9.39 5.64
CA ILE A 18 -32.72 8.67 4.97
C ILE A 18 -33.81 8.23 5.95
N PHE A 19 -33.48 7.90 7.21
CA PHE A 19 -34.45 7.46 8.21
C PHE A 19 -35.42 8.56 8.67
N GLY A 20 -35.13 9.84 8.40
CA GLY A 20 -36.06 10.95 8.59
C GLY A 20 -37.08 11.10 7.45
N GLU A 21 -36.87 10.42 6.32
CA GLU A 21 -37.76 10.44 5.14
C GLU A 21 -38.63 9.16 5.04
N LEU A 22 -38.44 8.18 5.92
CA LEU A 22 -39.20 6.93 5.94
C LEU A 22 -40.45 7.04 6.83
N ASP A 23 -41.56 6.51 6.33
CA ASP A 23 -42.82 6.34 7.07
C ASP A 23 -43.08 4.84 7.29
N ASP A 24 -42.91 4.38 8.54
CA ASP A 24 -43.17 3.01 8.95
C ASP A 24 -44.68 2.73 9.14
N GLN A 25 -45.49 3.75 9.41
CA GLN A 25 -46.94 3.61 9.64
C GLN A 25 -47.68 3.27 8.36
N HIS A 26 -47.24 3.79 7.21
CA HIS A 26 -47.78 3.41 5.91
C HIS A 26 -47.51 1.92 5.62
N VAL A 27 -46.26 1.47 5.82
CA VAL A 27 -45.85 0.08 5.57
C VAL A 27 -46.53 -0.89 6.54
N LEU A 28 -46.71 -0.52 7.80
CA LEU A 28 -47.45 -1.31 8.80
C LEU A 28 -48.93 -1.55 8.46
N GLN A 29 -49.53 -0.73 7.58
CA GLN A 29 -50.91 -0.93 7.10
C GLN A 29 -50.99 -1.88 5.89
N GLU A 30 -49.90 -2.05 5.14
CA GLU A 30 -49.82 -2.97 4.01
C GLU A 30 -49.39 -4.40 4.41
N LEU A 31 -48.73 -4.54 5.56
CA LEU A 31 -48.21 -5.82 6.05
C LEU A 31 -49.22 -6.61 6.89
N ASP A 32 -49.31 -7.91 6.62
CA ASP A 32 -50.07 -8.85 7.44
C ASP A 32 -49.32 -9.16 8.76
N MET A 33 -49.59 -8.34 9.76
CA MET A 33 -49.00 -8.46 11.09
C MET A 33 -49.51 -9.68 11.88
N GLU A 34 -50.68 -10.24 11.52
CA GLU A 34 -51.24 -11.43 12.19
C GLU A 34 -50.44 -12.68 11.79
N VAL A 35 -50.15 -12.85 10.50
CA VAL A 35 -49.28 -13.93 9.98
C VAL A 35 -47.85 -13.77 10.52
N PHE A 36 -47.34 -12.54 10.61
CA PHE A 36 -46.03 -12.27 11.20
C PHE A 36 -45.99 -12.65 12.69
N GLU A 37 -46.98 -12.26 13.49
CA GLU A 37 -47.04 -12.63 14.91
C GLU A 37 -47.20 -14.15 15.11
N GLU A 38 -48.00 -14.84 14.27
CA GLU A 38 -48.09 -16.30 14.34
C GLU A 38 -46.75 -16.99 14.08
N GLN A 39 -45.96 -16.54 13.10
CA GLN A 39 -44.68 -17.17 12.77
C GLN A 39 -43.58 -16.89 13.81
N PHE A 40 -43.61 -15.72 14.46
CA PHE A 40 -42.55 -15.26 15.37
C PHE A 40 -42.98 -15.22 16.86
N LYS A 41 -44.15 -15.76 17.23
CA LYS A 41 -44.56 -15.88 18.65
C LYS A 41 -43.58 -16.73 19.46
N THR A 42 -43.23 -16.22 20.64
CA THR A 42 -42.37 -16.92 21.60
C THR A 42 -43.19 -17.89 22.45
N LYS A 43 -42.59 -18.99 22.91
CA LYS A 43 -43.27 -20.11 23.63
C LYS A 43 -43.89 -19.74 25.00
N ALA A 44 -43.93 -18.45 25.36
CA ALA A 44 -44.49 -17.93 26.61
C ALA A 44 -46.03 -17.70 26.57
N GLN A 45 -46.68 -17.85 25.40
CA GLN A 45 -48.13 -17.63 25.21
C GLN A 45 -48.90 -18.90 24.79
N ALA A 46 -48.47 -20.08 25.23
CA ALA A 46 -49.36 -21.24 25.27
C ALA A 46 -50.27 -21.13 26.51
N PRO A 47 -51.55 -21.58 26.46
CA PRO A 47 -52.37 -21.70 27.66
C PRO A 47 -51.69 -22.65 28.67
N PRO A 48 -51.93 -22.50 29.99
CA PRO A 48 -51.17 -23.20 31.01
C PRO A 48 -51.43 -24.71 30.97
N VAL A 49 -50.54 -25.44 30.31
CA VAL A 49 -50.48 -26.90 30.37
C VAL A 49 -49.87 -27.31 31.70
N ASP A 50 -50.50 -28.29 32.35
CA ASP A 50 -50.36 -28.63 33.76
C ASP A 50 -48.92 -28.75 34.28
N LEU A 51 -48.67 -28.19 35.47
CA LEU A 51 -47.37 -28.15 36.17
C LEU A 51 -47.06 -29.51 36.83
N GLY A 52 -47.18 -30.59 36.04
CA GLY A 52 -47.44 -31.95 36.54
C GLY A 52 -46.29 -32.96 36.48
N THR A 53 -45.23 -32.79 35.69
CA THR A 53 -44.02 -33.64 35.75
C THR A 53 -42.84 -33.04 34.99
N LEU A 54 -41.78 -32.57 35.69
CA LEU A 54 -40.37 -32.57 35.22
C LEU A 54 -39.32 -32.05 36.23
N LYS A 55 -39.65 -31.86 37.52
CA LYS A 55 -38.64 -31.58 38.57
C LYS A 55 -38.00 -32.86 39.14
N LYS A 56 -37.36 -33.67 38.28
CA LYS A 56 -36.48 -34.77 38.75
C LYS A 56 -35.35 -35.16 37.79
N LYS A 57 -34.41 -34.25 37.55
CA LYS A 57 -33.00 -34.55 37.24
C LYS A 57 -32.12 -33.31 37.44
N MET A 58 -30.85 -33.54 37.77
CA MET A 58 -29.78 -32.55 37.95
C MET A 58 -29.92 -31.57 39.13
N ALA A 59 -29.82 -32.12 40.34
CA ALA A 59 -29.13 -31.46 41.46
C ALA A 59 -28.04 -32.39 42.00
N ARG A 60 -27.03 -32.69 41.16
CA ARG A 60 -25.77 -33.26 41.66
C ARG A 60 -25.05 -32.11 42.37
N LYS A 61 -25.13 -32.06 43.70
CA LYS A 61 -24.33 -31.12 44.51
C LYS A 61 -22.85 -31.39 44.26
N THR A 62 -22.22 -30.59 43.42
CA THR A 62 -20.79 -30.33 43.54
C THR A 62 -20.58 -29.67 44.91
N PRO A 63 -19.59 -30.08 45.73
CA PRO A 63 -19.30 -29.38 46.98
C PRO A 63 -18.98 -27.91 46.68
N SER A 64 -19.45 -27.00 47.54
CA SER A 64 -19.17 -25.58 47.44
C SER A 64 -17.71 -25.32 47.79
N ARG A 65 -16.82 -25.51 46.81
CA ARG A 65 -15.43 -25.07 46.87
C ARG A 65 -15.42 -23.56 47.04
N VAL A 66 -14.52 -23.07 47.89
CA VAL A 66 -14.35 -21.63 48.11
C VAL A 66 -13.80 -21.01 46.83
N SER A 67 -14.41 -19.94 46.36
CA SER A 67 -13.88 -19.17 45.24
C SER A 67 -13.46 -17.78 45.71
N ILE A 68 -12.27 -17.37 45.29
CA ILE A 68 -11.60 -16.14 45.72
C ILE A 68 -11.73 -15.06 44.64
N MET A 69 -11.62 -15.46 43.37
CA MET A 69 -11.80 -14.57 42.23
C MET A 69 -13.22 -14.02 42.06
N GLU A 70 -13.31 -12.93 41.31
CA GLU A 70 -14.57 -12.40 40.78
C GLU A 70 -15.25 -13.45 39.87
N PRO A 71 -16.57 -13.69 40.02
CA PRO A 71 -17.24 -14.84 39.40
C PRO A 71 -17.28 -14.81 37.87
N ASN A 72 -17.30 -13.65 37.21
CA ASN A 72 -17.22 -13.58 35.75
C ASN A 72 -15.80 -13.89 35.25
N ARG A 73 -14.76 -13.41 35.93
CA ARG A 73 -13.35 -13.72 35.63
C ARG A 73 -13.04 -15.20 35.84
N ALA A 74 -13.49 -15.79 36.95
CA ALA A 74 -13.38 -17.23 37.19
C ALA A 74 -14.11 -18.05 36.10
N LYS A 75 -15.35 -17.67 35.73
CA LYS A 75 -16.10 -18.30 34.64
C LYS A 75 -15.40 -18.20 33.28
N ASN A 76 -14.85 -17.02 32.95
CA ASN A 76 -14.13 -16.80 31.69
C ASN A 76 -12.81 -17.61 31.64
N LEU A 77 -12.12 -17.74 32.76
CA LEU A 77 -10.95 -18.60 32.90
C LEU A 77 -11.34 -20.09 32.73
N ALA A 78 -12.41 -20.54 33.37
CA ALA A 78 -12.92 -21.91 33.24
C ALA A 78 -13.27 -22.27 31.79
N ILE A 79 -13.86 -21.34 31.03
CA ILE A 79 -14.14 -21.50 29.59
C ILE A 79 -12.82 -21.62 28.80
N THR A 80 -11.85 -20.75 29.09
CA THR A 80 -10.52 -20.76 28.43
C THR A 80 -9.79 -22.07 28.67
N LEU A 81 -9.69 -22.52 29.93
CA LEU A 81 -9.03 -23.78 30.30
C LEU A 81 -9.73 -25.00 29.66
N ARG A 82 -11.07 -25.04 29.63
CA ARG A 82 -11.82 -26.11 28.95
C ARG A 82 -11.58 -26.16 27.44
N LYS A 83 -11.24 -25.05 26.77
CA LYS A 83 -10.96 -25.02 25.33
C LYS A 83 -9.71 -25.84 24.96
N LYS A 84 -8.74 -25.98 25.87
CA LYS A 84 -7.45 -26.64 25.61
C LYS A 84 -7.42 -28.13 26.00
N CYS A 85 -8.31 -28.60 26.88
CA CYS A 85 -8.38 -29.99 27.36
C CYS A 85 -7.06 -30.57 27.94
N VAL A 86 -6.17 -29.71 28.44
CA VAL A 86 -4.89 -30.08 29.07
C VAL A 86 -4.98 -29.82 30.59
N ALA A 87 -4.27 -30.60 31.41
CA ALA A 87 -4.30 -30.43 32.86
C ALA A 87 -3.61 -29.11 33.28
N THR A 88 -4.11 -28.51 34.36
CA THR A 88 -3.62 -27.23 34.90
C THR A 88 -2.15 -27.24 35.31
N SER A 89 -1.61 -28.42 35.67
CA SER A 89 -0.17 -28.64 35.93
C SER A 89 0.67 -28.48 34.67
N ASP A 90 0.19 -29.05 33.57
CA ASP A 90 0.97 -29.24 32.35
C ASP A 90 1.07 -27.90 31.60
N ILE A 91 0.05 -27.06 31.71
CA ILE A 91 0.08 -25.65 31.24
C ILE A 91 1.18 -24.86 31.96
N CYS A 92 1.29 -24.98 33.30
CA CYS A 92 2.34 -24.28 34.06
C CYS A 92 3.74 -24.80 33.68
N SER A 93 3.91 -26.13 33.63
CA SER A 93 5.15 -26.79 33.20
C SER A 93 5.57 -26.40 31.78
N ALA A 94 4.62 -26.32 30.84
CA ALA A 94 4.90 -25.91 29.46
C ALA A 94 5.33 -24.44 29.35
N ILE A 95 4.85 -23.54 30.22
CA ILE A 95 5.32 -22.15 30.29
C ILE A 95 6.71 -22.08 30.94
N GLU A 96 6.99 -22.90 31.95
CA GLU A 96 8.30 -22.94 32.61
C GLU A 96 9.40 -23.55 31.72
N THR A 97 9.06 -24.54 30.91
CA THR A 97 9.99 -25.25 29.99
C THR A 97 10.00 -24.66 28.57
N TYR A 98 9.12 -23.70 28.28
CA TYR A 98 8.89 -23.13 26.94
C TYR A 98 8.55 -24.19 25.88
N ASP A 99 7.70 -25.17 26.22
CA ASP A 99 7.27 -26.26 25.34
C ASP A 99 6.44 -25.74 24.15
N GLN A 100 6.88 -26.09 22.95
CA GLN A 100 6.30 -25.68 21.66
C GLN A 100 5.27 -26.64 21.08
N GLN A 101 4.94 -27.75 21.75
CA GLN A 101 3.92 -28.71 21.31
C GLN A 101 2.71 -28.73 22.26
N ALA A 102 2.92 -28.45 23.55
CA ALA A 102 1.83 -28.43 24.54
C ALA A 102 0.87 -27.24 24.37
N LEU A 103 1.37 -26.04 24.09
CA LEU A 103 0.58 -24.81 24.01
C LEU A 103 0.35 -24.38 22.55
N SER A 104 -0.40 -23.31 22.32
CA SER A 104 -0.70 -22.79 20.98
C SER A 104 -0.87 -21.28 21.05
N LEU A 105 -0.50 -20.54 19.99
CA LEU A 105 -0.44 -19.08 20.00
C LEU A 105 -1.76 -18.43 20.48
N ASP A 106 -2.89 -18.79 19.86
CA ASP A 106 -4.24 -18.34 20.25
C ASP A 106 -4.57 -18.61 21.73
N PHE A 107 -4.00 -19.67 22.30
CA PHE A 107 -4.24 -20.03 23.70
C PHE A 107 -3.33 -19.23 24.64
N LEU A 108 -2.08 -18.95 24.24
CA LEU A 108 -1.16 -18.08 24.97
C LEU A 108 -1.67 -16.63 25.01
N GLU A 109 -2.18 -16.11 23.89
CA GLU A 109 -2.78 -14.77 23.82
C GLU A 109 -4.04 -14.66 24.70
N LEU A 110 -4.91 -15.67 24.68
CA LEU A 110 -6.04 -15.74 25.61
C LEU A 110 -5.57 -15.79 27.07
N LEU A 111 -4.52 -16.57 27.37
CA LEU A 111 -4.00 -16.77 28.72
C LEU A 111 -3.27 -15.53 29.26
N GLU A 112 -2.68 -14.69 28.41
CA GLU A 112 -2.08 -13.40 28.78
C GLU A 112 -3.11 -12.46 29.46
N ARG A 113 -4.38 -12.53 29.04
CA ARG A 113 -5.49 -11.75 29.63
C ARG A 113 -5.88 -12.23 31.05
N PHE A 114 -5.42 -13.41 31.45
CA PHE A 114 -5.64 -14.02 32.77
C PHE A 114 -4.42 -13.98 33.68
N ILE A 115 -3.36 -13.22 33.34
CA ILE A 115 -2.27 -12.93 34.29
C ILE A 115 -2.88 -12.42 35.62
N PRO A 116 -2.53 -13.02 36.77
CA PRO A 116 -3.02 -12.57 38.07
C PRO A 116 -2.54 -11.15 38.37
N THR A 117 -3.46 -10.30 38.81
CA THR A 117 -3.13 -8.96 39.30
C THR A 117 -2.46 -9.03 40.68
N GLU A 118 -1.70 -8.00 41.07
CA GLU A 118 -1.11 -7.96 42.42
C GLU A 118 -2.15 -8.07 43.55
N PHE A 119 -3.37 -7.60 43.31
CA PHE A 119 -4.47 -7.70 44.27
C PHE A 119 -4.93 -9.16 44.43
N GLU A 120 -5.15 -9.87 43.32
CA GLU A 120 -5.49 -11.30 43.33
C GLU A 120 -4.36 -12.14 43.95
N MET A 121 -3.10 -11.82 43.65
CA MET A 121 -1.93 -12.46 44.25
C MET A 121 -1.87 -12.27 45.77
N LYS A 122 -2.12 -11.05 46.27
CA LYS A 122 -2.19 -10.78 47.71
C LYS A 122 -3.32 -11.57 48.37
N LEU A 123 -4.50 -11.63 47.73
CA LEU A 123 -5.66 -12.33 48.27
C LEU A 123 -5.44 -13.86 48.35
N ILE A 124 -4.78 -14.44 47.34
CA ILE A 124 -4.32 -15.84 47.34
C ILE A 124 -3.26 -16.07 48.43
N GLN A 125 -2.27 -15.17 48.56
CA GLN A 125 -1.24 -15.26 49.60
C GLN A 125 -1.80 -15.17 51.02
N THR A 126 -2.79 -14.31 51.26
CA THR A 126 -3.50 -14.24 52.55
C THR A 126 -4.18 -15.58 52.86
N TYR A 127 -4.91 -16.15 51.89
CA TYR A 127 -5.57 -17.45 52.05
C TYR A 127 -4.59 -18.60 52.36
N GLU A 128 -3.43 -18.62 51.71
CA GLU A 128 -2.35 -19.58 52.01
C GLU A 128 -1.73 -19.34 53.40
N SER A 129 -1.51 -18.08 53.79
CA SER A 129 -0.91 -17.74 55.09
C SER A 129 -1.79 -18.08 56.30
N GLU A 130 -3.11 -18.18 56.08
CA GLU A 130 -4.09 -18.62 57.08
C GLU A 130 -4.11 -20.15 57.26
N GLY A 131 -3.24 -20.90 56.57
CA GLY A 131 -3.10 -22.35 56.69
C GLY A 131 -4.25 -23.16 56.08
N ARG A 132 -5.09 -22.54 55.25
CA ARG A 132 -6.22 -23.20 54.58
C ARG A 132 -5.73 -24.06 53.39
N SER A 133 -6.36 -25.21 53.17
CA SER A 133 -5.87 -26.13 52.14
C SER A 133 -6.23 -25.64 50.73
N LEU A 134 -5.27 -25.73 49.80
CA LEU A 134 -5.47 -25.33 48.40
C LEU A 134 -6.43 -26.25 47.62
N ASP A 135 -6.85 -27.37 48.20
CA ASP A 135 -7.81 -28.30 47.60
C ASP A 135 -9.28 -27.99 47.96
N GLU A 136 -9.52 -27.08 48.91
CA GLU A 136 -10.84 -26.49 49.18
C GLU A 136 -11.23 -25.42 48.16
N LEU A 137 -10.25 -24.91 47.39
CA LEU A 137 -10.46 -23.88 46.37
C LEU A 137 -11.09 -24.43 45.09
N SER A 138 -11.68 -23.53 44.29
CA SER A 138 -12.11 -23.83 42.92
C SER A 138 -10.92 -24.30 42.06
N GLU A 139 -11.20 -24.99 40.95
CA GLU A 139 -10.13 -25.44 40.03
C GLU A 139 -9.42 -24.25 39.37
N GLU A 140 -10.18 -23.18 39.17
CA GLU A 140 -9.79 -21.90 38.62
C GLU A 140 -8.87 -21.11 39.59
N ASP A 141 -9.25 -21.00 40.86
CA ASP A 141 -8.44 -20.34 41.90
C ASP A 141 -7.15 -21.12 42.19
N ARG A 142 -7.21 -22.46 42.22
CA ARG A 142 -6.02 -23.33 42.37
C ARG A 142 -5.09 -23.25 41.15
N PHE A 143 -5.63 -23.05 39.94
CA PHE A 143 -4.79 -22.73 38.77
C PHE A 143 -4.10 -21.38 38.96
N MET A 144 -4.83 -20.31 39.30
CA MET A 144 -4.27 -18.98 39.49
C MET A 144 -3.19 -18.93 40.58
N ALA A 145 -3.35 -19.69 41.67
CA ALA A 145 -2.35 -19.80 42.73
C ALA A 145 -1.03 -20.45 42.26
N ARG A 146 -1.10 -21.45 41.36
CA ARG A 146 0.10 -22.08 40.76
C ARG A 146 0.70 -21.20 39.67
N PHE A 147 -0.15 -20.67 38.80
CA PHE A 147 0.19 -19.80 37.69
C PHE A 147 0.92 -18.54 38.17
N GLY A 148 0.40 -17.88 39.21
CA GLY A 148 1.03 -16.71 39.83
C GLY A 148 2.33 -16.98 40.60
N LYS A 149 2.65 -18.24 40.90
CA LYS A 149 3.94 -18.64 41.52
C LYS A 149 5.08 -18.80 40.51
N ILE A 150 4.78 -18.80 39.21
CA ILE A 150 5.79 -18.85 38.16
C ILE A 150 6.61 -17.54 38.19
N PRO A 151 7.95 -17.61 38.35
CA PRO A 151 8.78 -16.41 38.39
C PRO A 151 8.68 -15.65 37.06
N ARG A 152 8.60 -14.31 37.14
CA ARG A 152 8.43 -13.41 35.98
C ARG A 152 7.26 -13.78 35.06
N LEU A 153 6.17 -14.38 35.55
CA LEU A 153 5.03 -14.87 34.75
C LEU A 153 4.62 -13.96 33.57
N SER A 154 4.42 -12.65 33.78
CA SER A 154 4.01 -11.75 32.68
C SER A 154 5.06 -11.66 31.58
N GLN A 155 6.35 -11.62 31.95
CA GLN A 155 7.44 -11.71 30.98
C GLN A 155 7.48 -13.11 30.38
N ARG A 156 7.46 -14.19 31.17
CA ARG A 156 7.50 -15.56 30.62
C ARG A 156 6.34 -15.87 29.68
N ILE A 157 5.13 -15.37 29.91
CA ILE A 157 4.02 -15.49 28.95
C ILE A 157 4.28 -14.61 27.74
N LYS A 158 4.66 -13.34 27.90
CA LYS A 158 4.97 -12.46 26.76
C LYS A 158 6.13 -12.96 25.92
N ASN A 159 7.11 -13.62 26.54
CA ASN A 159 8.29 -14.20 25.91
C ASN A 159 8.07 -15.62 25.43
N THR A 160 7.14 -16.37 26.01
CA THR A 160 6.60 -17.59 25.39
C THR A 160 5.79 -17.19 24.17
N ASN A 161 4.88 -16.22 24.27
CA ASN A 161 4.11 -15.63 23.18
C ASN A 161 5.04 -15.06 22.09
N VAL A 162 6.06 -14.28 22.44
CA VAL A 162 7.06 -13.74 21.50
C VAL A 162 7.96 -14.83 20.91
N LYS A 163 8.52 -15.74 21.71
CA LYS A 163 9.24 -16.92 21.20
C LYS A 163 8.33 -17.76 20.32
N TRP A 164 7.03 -17.82 20.59
CA TRP A 164 6.01 -18.45 19.74
C TRP A 164 5.54 -17.60 18.58
N VAL A 165 5.67 -16.27 18.57
CA VAL A 165 5.45 -15.43 17.39
C VAL A 165 6.65 -15.62 16.47
N CYS A 166 7.87 -15.57 17.02
CA CYS A 166 9.11 -15.83 16.31
C CYS A 166 9.31 -17.31 15.94
N CYS A 167 8.73 -18.28 16.68
CA CYS A 167 8.76 -19.71 16.32
C CYS A 167 7.51 -20.20 15.59
N SER A 168 6.36 -19.56 15.71
CA SER A 168 5.29 -19.68 14.71
C SER A 168 5.79 -19.06 13.42
N PHE A 169 6.63 -18.02 13.48
CA PHE A 169 7.56 -17.72 12.39
C PHE A 169 8.42 -18.97 12.08
N THR A 170 9.40 -19.45 12.89
CA THR A 170 10.28 -20.60 12.48
C THR A 170 9.57 -21.85 11.93
N CYS A 171 8.36 -22.17 12.39
CA CYS A 171 7.62 -23.35 11.99
C CYS A 171 6.59 -23.09 10.86
N ASN A 172 6.23 -21.83 10.58
CA ASN A 172 5.56 -21.41 9.34
C ASN A 172 6.52 -20.64 8.40
N LEU A 173 7.84 -20.73 8.61
CA LEU A 173 8.81 -19.77 8.04
C LEU A 173 9.07 -19.99 6.56
N ASP A 174 8.96 -21.25 6.12
CA ASP A 174 8.92 -21.63 4.71
C ASP A 174 7.77 -20.95 3.94
N HIS A 175 6.79 -20.34 4.63
CA HIS A 175 5.71 -19.61 3.99
C HIS A 175 5.72 -18.09 4.29
N VAL A 176 5.93 -17.64 5.52
CA VAL A 176 5.84 -16.20 5.85
C VAL A 176 7.12 -15.44 5.51
N PHE A 177 8.30 -15.94 5.91
CA PHE A 177 9.59 -15.31 5.59
C PHE A 177 9.92 -15.47 4.11
N ILE A 178 9.63 -16.64 3.53
CA ILE A 178 9.70 -16.81 2.07
C ILE A 178 8.74 -15.84 1.35
N ALA A 179 7.51 -15.60 1.84
CA ALA A 179 6.62 -14.61 1.22
C ALA A 179 7.12 -13.16 1.35
N VAL A 180 7.78 -12.78 2.46
CA VAL A 180 8.38 -11.44 2.59
C VAL A 180 9.61 -11.30 1.71
N LEU A 181 10.51 -12.29 1.70
CA LEU A 181 11.66 -12.31 0.79
C LEU A 181 11.21 -12.26 -0.67
N GLN A 182 10.23 -13.06 -1.09
CA GLN A 182 9.69 -13.02 -2.45
C GLN A 182 9.08 -11.67 -2.84
N GLN A 183 8.59 -10.87 -1.87
CA GLN A 183 8.12 -9.51 -2.12
C GLN A 183 9.30 -8.54 -2.31
N LEU A 184 10.34 -8.65 -1.48
CA LEU A 184 11.58 -7.87 -1.60
C LEU A 184 12.32 -8.20 -2.91
N ASP A 185 12.54 -9.49 -3.19
CA ASP A 185 13.08 -10.01 -4.44
C ASP A 185 12.29 -9.52 -5.66
N ALA A 186 10.96 -9.48 -5.57
CA ALA A 186 10.13 -8.98 -6.66
C ALA A 186 10.36 -7.48 -6.92
N ILE A 187 10.50 -6.65 -5.87
CA ILE A 187 10.87 -5.23 -6.01
C ILE A 187 12.28 -5.09 -6.59
N ILE A 188 13.27 -5.82 -6.06
CA ILE A 188 14.66 -5.77 -6.53
C ILE A 188 14.74 -6.17 -8.00
N ALA A 189 14.18 -7.33 -8.36
CA ALA A 189 14.17 -7.84 -9.72
C ALA A 189 13.40 -6.92 -10.68
N ALA A 190 12.23 -6.39 -10.28
CA ALA A 190 11.49 -5.42 -11.08
C ALA A 190 12.32 -4.15 -11.31
N SER A 191 12.85 -3.55 -10.25
CA SER A 191 13.66 -2.32 -10.30
C SER A 191 14.91 -2.50 -11.16
N MET A 192 15.66 -3.58 -10.96
CA MET A 192 16.84 -3.91 -11.77
C MET A 192 16.47 -4.18 -13.23
N SER A 193 15.37 -4.88 -13.51
CA SER A 193 14.94 -5.19 -14.88
C SER A 193 14.56 -3.91 -15.66
N VAL A 194 13.82 -3.00 -15.03
CA VAL A 194 13.45 -1.69 -15.61
C VAL A 194 14.69 -0.82 -15.83
N ARG A 195 15.60 -0.75 -14.84
CA ARG A 195 16.84 0.05 -14.92
C ARG A 195 17.82 -0.48 -15.97
N SER A 196 17.89 -1.80 -16.16
CA SER A 196 18.85 -2.46 -17.06
C SER A 196 18.35 -2.70 -18.49
N SER A 197 17.02 -2.68 -18.74
CA SER A 197 16.48 -2.86 -20.08
C SER A 197 16.96 -1.77 -21.04
N MET A 198 17.78 -2.16 -22.02
CA MET A 198 18.21 -1.27 -23.09
C MET A 198 17.08 -1.02 -24.11
N LYS A 199 16.17 -1.99 -24.27
CA LYS A 199 15.03 -1.86 -25.20
C LYS A 199 14.02 -0.83 -24.71
N LEU A 200 13.71 -0.83 -23.41
CA LEU A 200 12.85 0.20 -22.81
C LEU A 200 13.44 1.60 -23.04
N LYS A 201 14.74 1.78 -22.83
CA LYS A 201 15.43 3.08 -23.06
C LYS A 201 15.32 3.53 -24.51
N LYS A 202 15.49 2.62 -25.48
CA LYS A 202 15.29 2.94 -26.91
C LYS A 202 13.85 3.27 -27.27
N ILE A 203 12.85 2.64 -26.63
CA ILE A 203 11.44 2.99 -26.84
C ILE A 203 11.13 4.39 -26.26
N LEU A 204 11.66 4.72 -25.08
CA LEU A 204 11.53 6.06 -24.48
C LEU A 204 12.22 7.15 -25.32
N GLU A 205 13.38 6.84 -25.92
CA GLU A 205 14.07 7.72 -26.88
C GLU A 205 13.23 7.97 -28.15
N ILE A 206 12.57 6.94 -28.69
CA ILE A 206 11.63 7.08 -29.83
C ILE A 206 10.43 7.95 -29.44
N ILE A 207 9.85 7.73 -28.26
CA ILE A 207 8.73 8.54 -27.74
C ILE A 207 9.16 10.00 -27.55
N LEU A 208 10.34 10.26 -26.99
CA LEU A 208 10.90 11.60 -26.83
C LEU A 208 11.11 12.29 -28.18
N ALA A 209 11.61 11.57 -29.19
CA ALA A 209 11.80 12.10 -30.53
C ALA A 209 10.47 12.51 -31.20
N PHE A 210 9.42 11.68 -31.13
CA PHE A 210 8.10 12.03 -31.64
C PHE A 210 7.45 13.17 -30.84
N GLY A 211 7.53 13.13 -29.50
CA GLY A 211 7.03 14.19 -28.63
C GLY A 211 7.67 15.55 -28.93
N ASN A 212 8.98 15.57 -29.16
CA ASN A 212 9.72 16.76 -29.58
C ASN A 212 9.32 17.23 -30.98
N TYR A 213 9.21 16.32 -31.95
CA TYR A 213 8.76 16.69 -33.29
C TYR A 213 7.39 17.38 -33.27
N MET A 214 6.44 16.83 -32.51
CA MET A 214 5.09 17.38 -32.35
C MET A 214 5.05 18.71 -31.57
N ASN A 215 5.81 18.85 -30.48
CA ASN A 215 5.71 20.01 -29.57
C ASN A 215 6.69 21.15 -29.86
N SER A 216 7.78 20.90 -30.60
CA SER A 216 8.87 21.87 -30.87
C SER A 216 8.38 23.24 -31.34
N SER A 217 7.36 23.27 -32.20
CA SER A 217 6.77 24.50 -32.75
C SER A 217 6.01 25.39 -31.74
N ARG A 218 5.65 24.86 -30.56
CA ARG A 218 4.84 25.58 -29.55
C ARG A 218 5.46 25.64 -28.16
N ARG A 219 6.23 24.62 -27.77
CA ARG A 219 6.79 24.47 -26.41
C ARG A 219 8.32 24.37 -26.39
N GLY A 220 8.97 24.37 -27.55
CA GLY A 220 10.41 24.13 -27.66
C GLY A 220 10.79 22.65 -27.48
N PRO A 221 12.10 22.34 -27.45
CA PRO A 221 12.60 20.98 -27.24
C PRO A 221 12.59 20.58 -25.76
N ALA A 222 12.16 19.35 -25.48
CA ALA A 222 12.28 18.68 -24.19
C ALA A 222 13.43 17.66 -24.20
N TYR A 223 14.08 17.48 -23.06
CA TYR A 223 15.17 16.50 -22.88
C TYR A 223 14.74 15.23 -22.15
N GLY A 224 13.51 15.19 -21.64
CA GLY A 224 12.88 14.09 -20.92
C GLY A 224 11.40 14.40 -20.68
N PHE A 225 10.67 13.45 -20.09
CA PHE A 225 9.25 13.58 -19.74
C PHE A 225 8.93 12.73 -18.49
N HIS A 226 7.99 13.17 -17.66
CA HIS A 226 7.49 12.37 -16.52
C HIS A 226 6.82 11.09 -17.00
N LEU A 227 6.98 9.98 -16.26
CA LEU A 227 6.52 8.65 -16.68
C LEU A 227 5.02 8.59 -16.96
N GLN A 228 4.22 9.38 -16.24
CA GLN A 228 2.77 9.50 -16.46
C GLN A 228 2.40 9.93 -17.89
N SER A 229 3.32 10.55 -18.65
CA SER A 229 3.12 10.89 -20.07
C SER A 229 2.90 9.66 -20.97
N LEU A 230 3.33 8.47 -20.54
CA LEU A 230 3.10 7.22 -21.29
C LEU A 230 1.60 6.89 -21.41
N ASP A 231 0.79 7.31 -20.43
CA ASP A 231 -0.66 7.11 -20.42
C ASP A 231 -1.37 7.95 -21.50
N LEU A 232 -0.73 9.01 -22.01
CA LEU A 232 -1.29 9.92 -23.02
C LEU A 232 -1.07 9.45 -24.47
N LEU A 233 -0.27 8.40 -24.68
CA LEU A 233 0.06 7.87 -26.01
C LEU A 233 -1.16 7.21 -26.71
N PRO A 234 -2.04 6.44 -26.03
CA PRO A 234 -3.30 5.95 -26.61
C PRO A 234 -4.33 7.06 -26.85
N ASP A 235 -4.34 8.11 -26.03
CA ASP A 235 -5.31 9.22 -26.15
C ASP A 235 -5.01 10.15 -27.32
N THR A 236 -3.74 10.24 -27.73
CA THR A 236 -3.30 11.08 -28.84
C THR A 236 -3.67 10.42 -30.18
N LYS A 237 -4.79 10.85 -30.78
CA LYS A 237 -5.31 10.28 -32.04
C LYS A 237 -4.78 10.99 -33.30
N SER A 238 -4.74 10.25 -34.38
CA SER A 238 -4.51 10.73 -35.74
C SER A 238 -5.59 11.74 -36.21
N THR A 239 -5.29 12.48 -37.28
CA THR A 239 -6.23 13.44 -37.89
C THR A 239 -7.52 12.79 -38.40
N ASP A 240 -7.43 11.55 -38.90
CA ASP A 240 -8.57 10.73 -39.32
C ASP A 240 -9.24 9.96 -38.18
N ARG A 241 -8.70 10.06 -36.95
CA ARG A 241 -9.11 9.34 -35.72
C ARG A 241 -9.12 7.81 -35.85
N ARG A 242 -8.47 7.24 -36.86
CA ARG A 242 -8.44 5.78 -37.10
C ARG A 242 -7.36 5.05 -36.32
N HIS A 243 -6.33 5.75 -35.85
CA HIS A 243 -5.20 5.19 -35.12
C HIS A 243 -4.69 6.16 -34.06
N THR A 244 -3.99 5.65 -33.06
CA THR A 244 -3.36 6.39 -31.98
C THR A 244 -1.88 6.62 -32.27
N LEU A 245 -1.25 7.53 -31.51
CA LEU A 245 0.20 7.72 -31.54
C LEU A 245 0.92 6.43 -31.11
N LEU A 246 0.35 5.66 -30.16
CA LEU A 246 0.89 4.37 -29.77
C LEU A 246 0.87 3.36 -30.93
N ASP A 247 -0.23 3.23 -31.67
CA ASP A 247 -0.32 2.34 -32.84
C ASP A 247 0.73 2.70 -33.90
N PHE A 248 0.93 4.01 -34.14
CA PHE A 248 1.95 4.49 -35.06
C PHE A 248 3.37 4.15 -34.59
N ILE A 249 3.67 4.34 -33.30
CA ILE A 249 4.96 3.98 -32.70
C ILE A 249 5.21 2.46 -32.79
N VAL A 250 4.20 1.64 -32.49
CA VAL A 250 4.28 0.16 -32.62
C VAL A 250 4.57 -0.25 -34.06
N LYS A 251 3.89 0.36 -35.04
CA LYS A 251 4.16 0.12 -36.47
C LYS A 251 5.61 0.46 -36.85
N ILE A 252 6.10 1.63 -36.43
CA ILE A 252 7.49 2.07 -36.71
C ILE A 252 8.50 1.15 -36.02
N ILE A 253 8.28 0.75 -34.77
CA ILE A 253 9.12 -0.22 -34.06
C ILE A 253 9.20 -1.52 -34.86
N ARG A 254 8.06 -2.06 -35.30
CA ARG A 254 8.03 -3.32 -36.06
C ARG A 254 8.73 -3.22 -37.42
N GLU A 255 8.67 -2.07 -38.10
CA GLU A 255 9.28 -1.85 -39.42
C GLU A 255 10.77 -1.46 -39.37
N LYS A 256 11.23 -0.75 -38.33
CA LYS A 256 12.58 -0.17 -38.25
C LYS A 256 13.45 -0.76 -37.15
N TYR A 257 12.85 -1.31 -36.10
CA TYR A 257 13.53 -1.76 -34.89
C TYR A 257 12.94 -3.10 -34.39
N PRO A 258 13.01 -4.17 -35.18
CA PRO A 258 12.35 -5.44 -34.85
C PRO A 258 12.81 -6.02 -33.51
N ASP A 259 14.05 -5.77 -33.12
CA ASP A 259 14.63 -6.20 -31.84
C ASP A 259 13.95 -5.59 -30.61
N LEU A 260 13.22 -4.48 -30.76
CA LEU A 260 12.49 -3.82 -29.67
C LEU A 260 11.08 -4.40 -29.45
N GLN A 261 10.53 -5.20 -30.38
CA GLN A 261 9.14 -5.70 -30.29
C GLN A 261 8.88 -6.48 -28.99
N ASN A 262 9.89 -7.19 -28.49
CA ASN A 262 9.84 -7.99 -27.27
C ASN A 262 10.45 -7.31 -26.03
N PHE A 263 10.54 -5.97 -25.97
CA PHE A 263 11.06 -5.26 -24.79
C PHE A 263 10.39 -5.70 -23.47
N HIS A 264 9.10 -6.02 -23.54
CA HIS A 264 8.31 -6.46 -22.40
C HIS A 264 8.73 -7.82 -21.81
N THR A 265 9.63 -8.58 -22.45
CA THR A 265 10.21 -9.80 -21.86
C THR A 265 11.45 -9.51 -20.99
N GLU A 266 12.06 -8.34 -21.15
CA GLU A 266 13.15 -7.87 -20.29
C GLU A 266 12.60 -7.34 -18.97
N LEU A 267 11.35 -6.86 -18.94
CA LEU A 267 10.70 -6.28 -17.78
C LEU A 267 9.97 -7.39 -16.99
N GLN A 268 10.55 -7.79 -15.87
CA GLN A 268 10.08 -8.94 -15.09
C GLN A 268 9.53 -8.50 -13.72
N PHE A 269 8.69 -9.35 -13.12
CA PHE A 269 8.13 -9.19 -11.78
C PHE A 269 7.31 -7.91 -11.49
N LEU A 270 7.12 -7.01 -12.46
CA LEU A 270 6.33 -5.77 -12.34
C LEU A 270 4.98 -5.97 -11.64
N GLU A 271 4.19 -6.95 -12.07
CA GLU A 271 2.87 -7.24 -11.50
C GLU A 271 2.93 -7.68 -10.03
N LYS A 272 4.00 -8.37 -9.62
CA LYS A 272 4.21 -8.74 -8.22
C LYS A 272 4.69 -7.54 -7.41
N ALA A 273 5.67 -6.79 -7.92
CA ALA A 273 6.23 -5.61 -7.27
C ALA A 273 5.17 -4.51 -7.02
N ALA A 274 4.23 -4.33 -7.96
CA ALA A 274 3.12 -3.39 -7.82
C ALA A 274 2.11 -3.75 -6.72
N LEU A 275 2.11 -5.00 -6.21
CA LEU A 275 1.26 -5.45 -5.11
C LEU A 275 1.95 -5.34 -3.74
N VAL A 276 3.25 -5.02 -3.69
CA VAL A 276 4.02 -4.96 -2.45
C VAL A 276 3.80 -3.62 -1.74
N SER A 277 3.64 -3.69 -0.42
CA SER A 277 3.55 -2.51 0.46
C SER A 277 4.74 -2.51 1.43
N PHE A 278 5.66 -1.55 1.24
CA PHE A 278 6.78 -1.34 2.17
C PHE A 278 6.31 -1.09 3.60
N ASP A 279 5.20 -0.36 3.83
CA ASP A 279 4.61 -0.19 5.16
C ASP A 279 4.25 -1.51 5.86
N SER A 280 3.78 -2.50 5.09
CA SER A 280 3.48 -3.83 5.61
C SER A 280 4.77 -4.54 6.05
N ILE A 281 5.79 -4.52 5.20
CA ILE A 281 7.10 -5.13 5.46
C ILE A 281 7.77 -4.47 6.68
N LEU A 282 7.82 -3.14 6.73
CA LEU A 282 8.37 -2.35 7.83
C LEU A 282 7.66 -2.60 9.17
N ARG A 283 6.33 -2.76 9.17
CA ARG A 283 5.58 -3.14 10.38
C ARG A 283 5.94 -4.54 10.86
N ASN A 284 6.02 -5.50 9.94
CA ASN A 284 6.39 -6.89 10.26
C ASN A 284 7.84 -6.99 10.78
N LEU A 285 8.79 -6.27 10.15
CA LEU A 285 10.17 -6.17 10.61
C LEU A 285 10.26 -5.59 12.02
N LYS A 286 9.62 -4.45 12.29
CA LYS A 286 9.64 -3.82 13.64
C LYS A 286 8.98 -4.70 14.72
N ALA A 287 7.97 -5.49 14.35
CA ALA A 287 7.39 -6.48 15.26
C ALA A 287 8.38 -7.63 15.57
N LEU A 288 9.06 -8.14 14.54
CA LEU A 288 10.07 -9.19 14.67
C LEU A 288 11.31 -8.73 15.44
N GLU A 289 11.77 -7.48 15.25
CA GLU A 289 12.84 -6.86 16.03
C GLU A 289 12.49 -6.77 17.52
N ARG A 290 11.29 -6.27 17.85
CA ARG A 290 10.81 -6.23 19.23
C ARG A 290 10.73 -7.63 19.84
N GLY A 291 10.29 -8.63 19.07
CA GLY A 291 10.27 -10.01 19.51
C GLY A 291 11.68 -10.56 19.81
N MET A 292 12.64 -10.30 18.93
CA MET A 292 14.03 -10.72 19.11
C MET A 292 14.66 -10.08 20.35
N GLU A 293 14.44 -8.78 20.56
CA GLU A 293 15.02 -8.04 21.69
C GLU A 293 14.41 -8.47 23.03
N LEU A 294 13.10 -8.72 23.08
CA LEU A 294 12.44 -9.31 24.25
C LEU A 294 13.02 -10.70 24.58
N THR A 295 13.24 -11.53 23.56
CA THR A 295 13.84 -12.86 23.73
C THR A 295 15.30 -12.78 24.22
N ARG A 296 16.08 -11.82 23.71
CA ARG A 296 17.44 -11.51 24.19
C ARG A 296 17.43 -11.06 25.65
N SER A 297 16.50 -10.17 26.02
CA SER A 297 16.37 -9.66 27.39
C SER A 297 16.07 -10.76 28.40
N GLU A 298 15.26 -11.77 28.07
CA GLU A 298 15.06 -12.92 28.96
C GLU A 298 16.26 -13.87 28.96
N PHE A 299 16.95 -14.06 27.83
CA PHE A 299 18.15 -14.89 27.82
C PHE A 299 19.24 -14.29 28.74
N SER A 300 19.45 -12.97 28.73
CA SER A 300 20.32 -12.29 29.72
C SER A 300 19.82 -12.39 31.17
N ALA A 301 18.59 -12.83 31.39
CA ALA A 301 17.97 -12.95 32.70
C ALA A 301 17.78 -14.42 33.15
N GLU A 302 18.06 -15.39 32.25
CA GLU A 302 18.02 -16.85 32.38
C GLU A 302 19.14 -17.47 31.50
N GLU A 303 20.40 -17.06 31.71
CA GLU A 303 21.55 -17.33 30.79
C GLU A 303 21.83 -18.82 30.51
N GLU A 304 21.37 -19.73 31.37
CA GLU A 304 21.55 -21.17 31.21
C GLU A 304 20.44 -21.86 30.37
N ASN A 305 19.43 -21.13 29.87
CA ASN A 305 18.33 -21.74 29.11
C ASN A 305 18.76 -22.14 27.67
N PRO A 306 18.95 -23.44 27.36
CA PRO A 306 19.49 -23.86 26.07
C PRO A 306 18.51 -23.58 24.92
N VAL A 307 17.20 -23.60 25.18
CA VAL A 307 16.17 -23.43 24.16
C VAL A 307 16.04 -21.97 23.72
N LEU A 308 16.33 -21.00 24.62
CA LEU A 308 16.44 -19.59 24.24
C LEU A 308 17.72 -19.33 23.44
N LYS A 309 18.85 -19.93 23.86
CA LYS A 309 20.13 -19.80 23.16
C LYS A 309 20.07 -20.32 21.72
N THR A 310 19.67 -21.58 21.51
CA THR A 310 19.55 -22.16 20.16
C THR A 310 18.57 -21.38 19.28
N PHE A 311 17.49 -20.85 19.86
CA PHE A 311 16.56 -19.99 19.14
C PHE A 311 17.23 -18.69 18.67
N LEU A 312 17.94 -17.97 19.55
CA LEU A 312 18.63 -16.73 19.21
C LEU A 312 19.72 -16.97 18.15
N ASP A 313 20.54 -18.01 18.34
CA ASP A 313 21.62 -18.39 17.40
C ASP A 313 21.08 -18.69 15.99
N THR A 314 19.87 -19.24 15.89
CA THR A 314 19.21 -19.56 14.60
C THR A 314 18.55 -18.34 13.97
N ASN A 315 17.90 -17.48 14.76
CA ASN A 315 16.97 -16.45 14.23
C ASN A 315 17.55 -15.04 14.16
N ALA A 316 18.54 -14.70 14.98
CA ALA A 316 19.27 -13.44 14.86
C ALA A 316 19.86 -13.25 13.44
N PRO A 317 20.61 -14.21 12.85
CA PRO A 317 21.15 -14.03 11.51
C PRO A 317 20.08 -13.97 10.42
N LEU A 318 18.94 -14.67 10.57
CA LEU A 318 17.81 -14.58 9.63
C LEU A 318 17.15 -13.19 9.66
N LEU A 319 16.95 -12.63 10.85
CA LEU A 319 16.43 -11.27 11.01
C LEU A 319 17.39 -10.24 10.44
N ASP A 320 18.69 -10.34 10.73
CA ASP A 320 19.69 -9.40 10.20
C ASP A 320 19.82 -9.51 8.67
N SER A 321 19.73 -10.73 8.10
CA SER A 321 19.65 -10.93 6.65
C SER A 321 18.40 -10.29 6.04
N LEU A 322 17.24 -10.40 6.70
CA LEU A 322 15.99 -9.82 6.19
C LEU A 322 16.01 -8.29 6.20
N LYS A 323 16.67 -7.67 7.19
CA LYS A 323 16.90 -6.21 7.20
C LYS A 323 17.87 -5.77 6.10
N ALA A 324 18.91 -6.57 5.84
CA ALA A 324 19.86 -6.28 4.76
C ALA A 324 19.16 -6.36 3.39
N GLU A 325 18.28 -7.34 3.19
CA GLU A 325 17.48 -7.48 1.97
C GLU A 325 16.44 -6.36 1.83
N GLU A 326 15.75 -5.99 2.91
CA GLU A 326 14.78 -4.89 2.88
C GLU A 326 15.44 -3.56 2.56
N LYS A 327 16.58 -3.26 3.19
CA LYS A 327 17.38 -2.09 2.82
C LYS A 327 17.86 -2.15 1.37
N THR A 328 18.30 -3.31 0.88
CA THR A 328 18.74 -3.46 -0.51
C THR A 328 17.59 -3.22 -1.48
N ALA A 329 16.37 -3.67 -1.16
CA ALA A 329 15.17 -3.40 -1.92
C ALA A 329 14.78 -1.92 -1.90
N GLN A 330 14.85 -1.27 -0.74
CA GLN A 330 14.65 0.18 -0.55
C GLN A 330 15.65 0.96 -1.43
N ASP A 331 16.96 0.80 -1.21
CA ASP A 331 18.02 1.50 -1.95
C ASP A 331 17.91 1.27 -3.48
N THR A 332 17.55 0.05 -3.92
CA THR A 332 17.37 -0.28 -5.33
C THR A 332 16.11 0.34 -5.93
N TYR A 333 15.01 0.40 -5.17
CA TYR A 333 13.77 1.06 -5.56
C TYR A 333 13.96 2.58 -5.69
N GLU A 334 14.51 3.22 -4.66
CA GLU A 334 14.79 4.66 -4.66
C GLU A 334 15.67 5.03 -5.86
N SER A 335 16.75 4.28 -6.10
CA SER A 335 17.62 4.54 -7.24
C SER A 335 16.94 4.35 -8.61
N VAL A 336 15.97 3.45 -8.77
CA VAL A 336 15.24 3.33 -10.05
C VAL A 336 14.22 4.46 -10.21
N VAL A 337 13.53 4.88 -9.14
CA VAL A 337 12.57 6.00 -9.21
C VAL A 337 13.28 7.30 -9.58
N GLU A 338 14.39 7.62 -8.90
CA GLU A 338 15.25 8.77 -9.23
C GLU A 338 15.77 8.72 -10.67
N TYR A 339 16.10 7.52 -11.17
CA TYR A 339 16.60 7.33 -12.54
C TYR A 339 15.56 7.71 -13.61
N PHE A 340 14.26 7.66 -13.31
CA PHE A 340 13.20 8.15 -14.18
C PHE A 340 12.73 9.58 -13.86
N GLY A 341 13.32 10.24 -12.85
CA GLY A 341 13.04 11.63 -12.50
C GLY A 341 11.77 11.86 -11.68
N GLU A 342 11.27 10.82 -11.02
CA GLU A 342 10.17 10.93 -10.04
C GLU A 342 10.75 10.99 -8.60
N ASP A 343 9.94 11.36 -7.61
CA ASP A 343 10.36 11.49 -6.20
C ASP A 343 10.10 10.19 -5.41
N PRO A 344 11.13 9.45 -4.94
CA PRO A 344 10.96 8.19 -4.21
C PRO A 344 10.22 8.32 -2.89
N THR A 345 10.19 9.52 -2.28
CA THR A 345 9.46 9.75 -1.02
C THR A 345 7.96 9.93 -1.23
N MET A 346 7.54 10.24 -2.46
CA MET A 346 6.14 10.50 -2.82
C MET A 346 5.53 9.35 -3.64
N THR A 347 6.30 8.65 -4.46
CA THR A 347 5.77 7.58 -5.33
C THR A 347 5.82 6.20 -4.68
N LEU A 348 4.65 5.57 -4.52
CA LEU A 348 4.55 4.19 -4.04
C LEU A 348 4.95 3.18 -5.13
N PRO A 349 5.50 1.99 -4.78
CA PRO A 349 5.83 0.95 -5.74
C PRO A 349 4.64 0.54 -6.62
N SER A 350 3.45 0.49 -6.02
CA SER A 350 2.19 0.24 -6.71
C SER A 350 1.93 1.25 -7.82
N GLU A 351 2.17 2.54 -7.57
CA GLU A 351 1.98 3.62 -8.55
C GLU A 351 3.06 3.54 -9.63
N PHE A 352 4.33 3.52 -9.24
CA PHE A 352 5.48 3.51 -10.15
C PHE A 352 5.44 2.32 -11.12
N PHE A 353 5.32 1.09 -10.60
CA PHE A 353 5.27 -0.10 -11.45
C PHE A 353 3.97 -0.20 -12.27
N SER A 354 2.84 0.36 -11.81
CA SER A 354 1.59 0.36 -12.59
C SER A 354 1.69 1.12 -13.91
N ILE A 355 2.54 2.14 -14.01
CA ILE A 355 2.74 2.89 -15.26
C ILE A 355 3.32 1.95 -16.33
N PHE A 356 4.36 1.18 -15.99
CA PHE A 356 4.94 0.20 -16.90
C PHE A 356 3.97 -0.94 -17.25
N ILE A 357 3.20 -1.44 -16.29
CA ILE A 357 2.17 -2.47 -16.53
C ILE A 357 1.11 -1.97 -17.52
N ARG A 358 0.58 -0.76 -17.31
CA ARG A 358 -0.42 -0.14 -18.19
C ARG A 358 0.15 0.14 -19.58
N PHE A 359 1.37 0.65 -19.67
CA PHE A 359 2.07 0.87 -20.94
C PHE A 359 2.31 -0.43 -21.72
N ILE A 360 2.79 -1.50 -21.06
CA ILE A 360 2.99 -2.82 -21.70
C ILE A 360 1.65 -3.40 -22.19
N LYS A 361 0.58 -3.27 -21.41
CA LYS A 361 -0.76 -3.72 -21.79
C LYS A 361 -1.28 -2.96 -23.01
N ALA A 362 -1.16 -1.63 -23.01
CA ALA A 362 -1.54 -0.79 -24.14
C ALA A 362 -0.70 -1.08 -25.39
N TYR A 363 0.62 -1.30 -25.25
CA TYR A 363 1.50 -1.67 -26.35
C TYR A 363 1.10 -3.00 -26.99
N LYS A 364 0.84 -4.04 -26.17
CA LYS A 364 0.40 -5.36 -26.66
C LYS A 364 -0.94 -5.28 -27.38
N GLN A 365 -1.86 -4.45 -26.90
CA GLN A 365 -3.15 -4.21 -27.55
C GLN A 365 -2.96 -3.52 -28.92
N ALA A 366 -2.22 -2.42 -28.97
CA ALA A 366 -1.88 -1.70 -30.20
C ALA A 366 -1.15 -2.59 -31.23
N GLU A 367 -0.31 -3.53 -30.78
CA GLU A 367 0.35 -4.51 -31.65
C GLU A 367 -0.63 -5.52 -32.27
N GLN A 368 -1.59 -6.01 -31.48
CA GLN A 368 -2.66 -6.88 -31.97
C GLN A 368 -3.58 -6.14 -32.95
N ASP A 369 -4.01 -4.92 -32.62
CA ASP A 369 -4.91 -4.10 -33.44
C ASP A 369 -4.25 -3.69 -34.76
N SER A 370 -2.94 -3.41 -34.74
CA SER A 370 -2.14 -3.19 -35.95
C SER A 370 -2.07 -4.44 -36.84
N LYS A 371 -1.85 -5.63 -36.25
CA LYS A 371 -1.83 -6.91 -36.98
C LYS A 371 -3.20 -7.26 -37.58
N GLU A 372 -4.29 -6.98 -36.88
CA GLU A 372 -5.66 -7.19 -37.40
C GLU A 372 -6.02 -6.20 -38.50
N THR A 373 -5.66 -4.93 -38.34
CA THR A 373 -5.87 -3.89 -39.35
C THR A 373 -5.15 -4.26 -40.65
N GLU A 374 -3.93 -4.77 -40.58
CA GLU A 374 -3.21 -5.26 -41.76
C GLU A 374 -3.83 -6.52 -42.38
N LYS A 375 -4.32 -7.47 -41.58
CA LYS A 375 -5.05 -8.63 -42.12
C LYS A 375 -6.32 -8.21 -42.87
N ARG A 376 -7.04 -7.18 -42.37
CA ARG A 376 -8.24 -6.61 -43.03
C ARG A 376 -7.90 -5.74 -44.24
N GLN A 377 -6.68 -5.18 -44.30
CA GLN A 377 -6.20 -4.36 -45.42
C GLN A 377 -5.43 -5.15 -46.49
N ARG A 378 -5.11 -6.43 -46.26
CA ARG A 378 -4.74 -7.36 -47.34
C ARG A 378 -6.01 -7.75 -48.10
N PRO A 379 -6.23 -7.27 -49.34
CA PRO A 379 -7.38 -7.72 -50.10
C PRO A 379 -7.22 -9.20 -50.47
N ALA A 380 -8.34 -9.88 -50.66
CA ALA A 380 -8.39 -11.08 -51.49
C ALA A 380 -8.17 -10.68 -52.95
N CYS A 381 -6.91 -10.42 -53.31
CA CYS A 381 -6.45 -10.42 -54.69
C CYS A 381 -5.77 -11.76 -54.93
N ASP A 382 -6.45 -12.62 -55.68
CA ASP A 382 -6.00 -13.96 -56.01
C ASP A 382 -4.71 -13.96 -56.85
N ASP A 383 -4.13 -15.16 -56.91
CA ASP A 383 -3.39 -15.72 -58.04
C ASP A 383 -3.38 -14.85 -59.32
N HIS A 384 -2.24 -14.20 -59.61
CA HIS A 384 -1.54 -14.16 -60.92
C HIS A 384 -0.45 -13.05 -60.97
N SER A 385 0.69 -13.37 -61.60
CA SER A 385 1.72 -12.45 -62.14
C SER A 385 2.67 -11.68 -61.17
N PRO A 386 4.01 -11.85 -61.27
CA PRO A 386 4.98 -11.24 -60.36
C PRO A 386 5.58 -9.90 -60.84
N ASP A 387 4.77 -8.86 -61.08
CA ASP A 387 5.28 -7.54 -61.52
C ASP A 387 4.92 -6.35 -60.60
N PHE A 388 4.02 -6.52 -59.63
CA PHE A 388 3.47 -5.38 -58.87
C PHE A 388 4.41 -4.79 -57.79
N PHE A 389 5.54 -5.45 -57.48
CA PHE A 389 6.43 -5.03 -56.39
C PHE A 389 7.34 -3.83 -56.74
N PHE A 390 7.53 -3.50 -58.01
CA PHE A 390 8.42 -2.39 -58.40
C PHE A 390 7.78 -1.00 -58.28
N GLN A 391 6.45 -0.89 -58.37
CA GLN A 391 5.79 0.41 -58.52
C GLN A 391 5.55 1.15 -57.19
N ILE A 392 5.37 0.42 -56.07
CA ILE A 392 5.20 1.01 -54.73
C ILE A 392 6.50 1.69 -54.25
N SER A 393 7.67 1.14 -54.61
CA SER A 393 8.98 1.75 -54.31
C SER A 393 9.22 3.09 -55.03
N ILE A 394 8.49 3.36 -56.12
CA ILE A 394 8.64 4.59 -56.91
C ILE A 394 7.73 5.70 -56.36
N MET A 395 6.47 5.40 -56.04
CA MET A 395 5.54 6.42 -55.53
C MET A 395 5.93 6.96 -54.14
N CYS A 396 6.63 6.17 -53.30
CA CYS A 396 7.10 6.64 -52.00
C CYS A 396 8.30 7.61 -52.08
N ARG A 397 8.94 7.77 -53.26
CA ARG A 397 10.03 8.75 -53.45
C ARG A 397 9.56 10.16 -53.85
N GLN A 398 8.37 10.31 -54.42
CA GLN A 398 7.91 11.60 -54.93
C GLN A 398 7.60 12.67 -53.85
N PRO A 399 7.07 12.36 -52.64
CA PRO A 399 6.87 13.38 -51.60
C PRO A 399 8.18 13.97 -51.08
N GLN A 400 9.30 13.26 -51.23
CA GLN A 400 10.58 13.63 -50.64
C GLN A 400 11.32 14.72 -51.43
N MET A 401 11.11 14.80 -52.76
CA MET A 401 11.78 15.82 -53.59
C MET A 401 11.12 17.21 -53.48
N ASP A 402 9.79 17.29 -53.46
CA ASP A 402 9.09 18.58 -53.30
C ASP A 402 9.33 19.18 -51.91
N LEU A 403 9.36 18.35 -50.86
CA LEU A 403 9.66 18.85 -49.51
C LEU A 403 11.10 19.39 -49.40
N ILE A 404 12.08 18.76 -50.08
CA ILE A 404 13.47 19.25 -50.11
C ILE A 404 13.59 20.55 -50.94
N ALA A 405 12.80 20.71 -52.01
CA ALA A 405 12.74 21.95 -52.77
C ALA A 405 12.10 23.10 -51.95
N GLU A 406 11.01 22.82 -51.24
CA GLU A 406 10.33 23.78 -50.36
C GLU A 406 11.22 24.15 -49.14
N LEU A 407 11.99 23.20 -48.60
CA LEU A 407 12.99 23.43 -47.54
C LEU A 407 14.16 24.30 -48.02
N LYS A 408 14.69 24.06 -49.22
CA LYS A 408 15.71 24.95 -49.83
C LYS A 408 15.19 26.36 -50.08
N ARG A 409 13.89 26.54 -50.38
CA ARG A 409 13.27 27.86 -50.55
C ARG A 409 13.04 28.60 -49.22
N LYS A 410 13.08 27.89 -48.07
CA LYS A 410 12.93 28.48 -46.72
C LYS A 410 14.24 28.60 -45.92
N GLN A 411 15.34 28.01 -46.39
CA GLN A 411 16.70 28.23 -45.86
C GLN A 411 17.57 29.09 -46.78
N GLY A 412 16.95 29.96 -47.61
CA GLY A 412 17.68 30.99 -48.34
C GLY A 412 18.13 32.10 -47.39
N SER A 413 19.44 32.34 -47.32
CA SER A 413 20.01 33.53 -46.68
C SER A 413 19.45 34.82 -47.32
N PRO A 414 19.34 35.93 -46.56
CA PRO A 414 18.85 37.18 -47.12
C PRO A 414 19.80 37.66 -48.24
N PRO A 415 19.26 38.21 -49.35
CA PRO A 415 20.09 38.69 -50.43
C PRO A 415 20.89 39.91 -49.98
N VAL A 416 22.22 39.81 -50.05
CA VAL A 416 23.11 40.96 -49.98
C VAL A 416 22.77 41.86 -51.16
N ARG A 417 22.07 42.97 -50.89
CA ARG A 417 21.96 44.07 -51.85
C ARG A 417 23.23 44.91 -51.74
N GLU A 418 24.12 44.72 -52.71
CA GLU A 418 25.19 45.65 -52.97
C GLU A 418 24.58 46.98 -53.47
N GLY A 419 24.50 47.96 -52.56
CA GLY A 419 23.85 49.24 -52.79
C GLY A 419 24.36 50.25 -51.78
N LYS A 420 25.03 51.29 -52.30
CA LYS A 420 25.61 52.40 -51.52
C LYS A 420 24.65 52.95 -50.47
N ASP A 421 25.14 53.08 -49.23
CA ASP A 421 25.03 54.30 -48.43
C ASP A 421 26.00 54.23 -47.23
N GLY A 422 26.76 55.32 -47.00
CA GLY A 422 27.89 55.37 -46.05
C GLY A 422 27.52 55.42 -44.56
N ALA A 423 26.24 55.28 -44.21
CA ALA A 423 25.72 55.56 -42.87
C ALA A 423 26.38 54.72 -41.74
N ILE A 424 26.89 53.53 -42.04
CA ILE A 424 27.56 52.67 -41.05
C ILE A 424 29.00 53.14 -40.77
N GLU A 425 29.72 53.64 -41.78
CA GLU A 425 31.06 54.23 -41.61
C GLU A 425 30.97 55.53 -40.78
N ASP A 426 29.93 56.35 -41.00
CA ASP A 426 29.68 57.58 -40.23
C ASP A 426 29.41 57.25 -38.74
N ILE A 427 28.56 56.26 -38.44
CA ILE A 427 28.27 55.83 -37.06
C ILE A 427 29.51 55.27 -36.35
N ILE A 428 30.36 54.52 -37.06
CA ILE A 428 31.63 54.00 -36.52
C ILE A 428 32.63 55.15 -36.28
N THR A 429 32.61 56.19 -37.11
CA THR A 429 33.45 57.38 -36.97
C THR A 429 33.01 58.24 -35.78
N ASP A 430 31.71 58.45 -35.59
CA ASP A 430 31.17 59.15 -34.41
C ASP A 430 31.46 58.40 -33.10
N LEU A 431 31.30 57.06 -33.07
CA LEU A 431 31.62 56.24 -31.89
C LEU A 431 33.13 56.21 -31.56
N ARG A 432 34.01 56.42 -32.55
CA ARG A 432 35.46 56.62 -32.32
C ARG A 432 35.78 58.00 -31.77
N ASN A 433 35.05 59.04 -32.19
CA ASN A 433 35.29 60.41 -31.77
C ASN A 433 34.64 60.75 -30.41
N GLN A 434 33.54 60.09 -30.03
CA GLN A 434 32.90 60.24 -28.73
C GLN A 434 32.52 58.87 -28.11
N PRO A 435 33.39 58.27 -27.28
CA PRO A 435 33.04 57.04 -26.57
C PRO A 435 31.93 57.28 -25.54
N TYR A 436 30.86 56.49 -25.63
CA TYR A 436 29.66 56.59 -24.79
C TYR A 436 29.97 56.49 -23.28
N ARG A 437 29.80 57.60 -22.55
CA ARG A 437 29.82 57.63 -21.08
C ARG A 437 28.40 57.48 -20.53
N ARG A 438 28.18 56.45 -19.68
CA ARG A 438 27.07 56.48 -18.72
C ARG A 438 27.34 57.60 -17.70
N THR A 439 26.36 58.48 -17.51
CA THR A 439 26.36 59.46 -16.41
C THR A 439 25.59 58.89 -15.23
N ASP A 440 26.31 58.32 -14.28
CA ASP A 440 25.77 57.93 -12.98
C ASP A 440 25.59 59.19 -12.10
N GLY A 441 24.48 59.33 -11.36
CA GLY A 441 24.18 60.60 -10.67
C GLY A 441 23.02 60.59 -9.68
N SER A 442 23.17 59.87 -8.57
CA SER A 442 22.17 59.77 -7.48
C SER A 442 22.06 61.04 -6.61
N ARG A 443 20.83 61.45 -6.26
CA ARG A 443 20.40 62.37 -5.17
C ARG A 443 18.89 62.15 -4.90
N HIS A 444 18.29 62.27 -3.71
CA HIS A 444 18.74 62.34 -2.31
C HIS A 444 17.55 61.96 -1.39
N SER A 445 17.77 61.69 -0.11
CA SER A 445 16.73 61.41 0.92
C SER A 445 16.42 62.63 1.81
N SER A 446 15.19 62.74 2.36
CA SER A 446 14.90 63.10 3.79
C SER A 446 13.41 63.47 4.12
N ARG A 447 13.07 63.34 5.41
CA ARG A 447 11.76 63.43 6.12
C ARG A 447 11.12 64.85 6.25
N GLY A 448 9.80 64.92 6.49
CA GLY A 448 9.15 66.03 7.23
C GLY A 448 7.59 66.08 7.20
N ARG A 449 6.91 66.30 8.36
CA ARG A 449 5.45 66.58 8.53
C ARG A 449 5.22 68.12 8.75
N PRO A 450 4.04 68.70 9.15
CA PRO A 450 2.64 68.23 9.29
C PRO A 450 1.51 69.20 8.78
N GLY A 451 0.26 68.69 8.72
CA GLY A 451 -0.94 69.37 9.25
C GLY A 451 -1.73 70.42 8.42
N GLN A 452 -2.98 70.09 8.07
CA GLN A 452 -4.17 70.92 8.36
C GLN A 452 -5.47 70.12 8.21
N GLN A 453 -6.54 70.58 8.88
CA GLN A 453 -7.77 69.83 9.17
C GLN A 453 -8.98 70.76 8.95
N LEU A 454 -10.05 70.27 8.31
CA LEU A 454 -11.34 70.98 8.24
C LEU A 454 -12.51 70.03 8.52
N GLN A 455 -13.04 70.16 9.75
CA GLN A 455 -14.44 70.18 10.21
C GLN A 455 -15.51 69.21 9.65
N VAL A 456 -16.54 68.79 10.40
CA VAL A 456 -16.79 68.45 11.84
C VAL A 456 -18.28 68.10 11.99
N SER A 457 -18.60 67.01 12.71
CA SER A 457 -19.77 66.78 13.60
C SER A 457 -19.83 65.27 13.90
N SER A 458 -19.66 64.75 15.12
CA SER A 458 -20.53 64.84 16.32
C SER A 458 -21.96 64.33 16.06
N ASP A 459 -22.59 63.42 16.80
CA ASP A 459 -22.28 62.67 18.04
C ASP A 459 -23.23 61.42 18.07
N ILE A 460 -23.20 60.44 18.99
CA ILE A 460 -22.57 60.30 20.33
C ILE A 460 -22.22 58.81 20.63
N SER A 461 -21.62 58.51 21.78
CA SER A 461 -21.34 57.13 22.28
C SER A 461 -22.49 56.50 23.07
N LEU A 462 -22.61 55.17 23.03
CA LEU A 462 -22.46 54.29 24.20
C LEU A 462 -22.17 52.84 23.78
#